data_AF-A0A7V4GWT9-F1
#
_entry.id   AF-A0A7V4GWT9-F1
#
_cell.length_a   1.000
_cell.length_b   1.000
_cell.length_c   1.000
_cell.angle_alpha   90.00
_cell.angle_beta   90.00
_cell.angle_gamma   90.00
#
_symmetry.space_group_name_H-M   'P 1'
#
loop_
_entity.id
_entity.type
_entity.pdbx_description
1 polymer ?
#
loop_
_entity_poly.entity_id
_entity_poly.type
_entity_poly.pdbx_seq_one_letter_code
_entity_poly.pdbx_strand_id
1 'polypeptide(L)'
;QIENLWNKLTSNEPFQYFFLDDELNKQYQEEKRTGNLALFFTILAISIACLGLLGLVSYSIARRTKEIGVRKIMGSDPWSIVLLLSSETITLIAIASLIAWPLAWFYLKNWLTDFAYRIHLNPLVFILTTFLVILISVGTILWQTYRAALRNPAEALRYE
;
A
#
# COMPACT_ATOMS: atom_id res chain seq x y z
N GLN A 1 -13.84 20.03 -49.87
CA GLN A 1 -14.50 21.36 -49.95
C GLN A 1 -13.88 22.37 -48.98
N ILE A 2 -13.62 21.99 -47.72
CA ILE A 2 -13.01 22.86 -46.70
C ILE A 2 -11.57 23.28 -47.06
N GLU A 3 -10.76 22.36 -47.60
CA GLU A 3 -9.38 22.62 -48.05
C GLU A 3 -9.28 23.72 -49.12
N ASN A 4 -10.18 23.71 -50.12
CA ASN A 4 -10.22 24.74 -51.17
C ASN A 4 -10.67 26.12 -50.66
N LEU A 5 -11.46 26.15 -49.58
CA LEU A 5 -11.85 27.40 -48.90
C LEU A 5 -10.71 27.94 -48.03
N TRP A 6 -9.96 27.06 -47.36
CA TRP A 6 -8.78 27.41 -46.57
C TRP A 6 -7.67 28.02 -47.42
N ASN A 7 -7.34 27.40 -48.55
CA ASN A 7 -6.30 27.88 -49.48
C ASN A 7 -6.66 29.23 -50.13
N LYS A 8 -7.95 29.61 -50.15
CA LYS A 8 -8.41 30.95 -50.60
C LYS A 8 -8.29 32.03 -49.54
N LEU A 9 -8.36 31.67 -48.25
CA LEU A 9 -8.31 32.60 -47.12
C LEU A 9 -6.88 32.80 -46.59
N THR A 10 -6.01 31.81 -46.76
CA THR A 10 -4.64 31.82 -46.22
C THR A 10 -3.65 31.41 -47.32
N SER A 11 -3.01 32.37 -47.98
CA SER A 11 -2.19 32.11 -49.18
C SER A 11 -0.86 31.39 -48.95
N ASN A 12 -0.47 31.05 -47.71
CA ASN A 12 0.87 30.49 -47.45
C ASN A 12 0.98 29.48 -46.29
N GLU A 13 -0.14 28.95 -45.78
CA GLU A 13 -0.15 27.96 -44.69
C GLU A 13 -0.81 26.65 -45.18
N PRO A 14 -0.10 25.50 -45.15
CA PRO A 14 -0.66 24.24 -45.60
C PRO A 14 -1.85 23.83 -44.72
N PHE A 15 -2.94 23.37 -45.35
CA PHE A 15 -4.12 22.87 -44.65
C PHE A 15 -3.76 21.60 -43.87
N GLN A 16 -3.57 21.74 -42.56
CA GLN A 16 -3.39 20.62 -41.64
C GLN A 16 -4.73 20.30 -41.01
N TYR A 17 -5.23 19.09 -41.25
CA TYR A 17 -6.37 18.56 -40.54
C TYR A 17 -5.87 17.48 -39.57
N PHE A 18 -6.36 17.52 -38.34
CA PHE A 18 -6.22 16.43 -37.39
C PHE A 18 -7.60 16.10 -36.87
N PHE A 19 -7.87 14.81 -36.68
CA PHE A 19 -9.10 14.41 -36.00
C PHE A 19 -8.91 14.68 -34.51
N LEU A 20 -9.77 15.55 -33.97
CA LEU A 20 -9.79 15.83 -32.52
C LEU A 20 -9.97 14.53 -31.72
N ASP A 21 -10.75 13.58 -32.25
CA ASP A 21 -10.96 12.28 -31.64
C ASP A 21 -9.67 11.45 -31.52
N ASP A 22 -8.79 11.49 -32.52
CA ASP A 22 -7.52 10.76 -32.49
C ASP A 22 -6.55 11.35 -31.47
N GLU A 23 -6.52 12.69 -31.34
CA GLU A 23 -5.64 13.38 -30.39
C GLU A 23 -6.13 13.22 -28.94
N LEU A 24 -7.44 13.32 -28.72
CA LEU A 24 -8.05 12.99 -27.43
C LEU A 24 -7.80 11.54 -27.07
N ASN A 25 -7.96 10.60 -28.00
CA ASN A 25 -7.72 9.19 -27.74
C ASN A 25 -6.26 8.92 -27.37
N LYS A 26 -5.28 9.60 -28.00
CA LYS A 26 -3.87 9.52 -27.59
C LYS A 26 -3.65 10.01 -26.15
N GLN A 27 -4.18 11.17 -25.78
CA GLN A 27 -4.08 11.67 -24.39
C GLN A 27 -4.71 10.69 -23.39
N TYR A 28 -5.89 10.15 -23.70
CA TYR A 28 -6.54 9.14 -22.84
C TYR A 28 -5.73 7.85 -22.71
N GLN A 29 -5.03 7.40 -23.76
CA GLN A 29 -4.18 6.22 -23.70
C GLN A 29 -2.95 6.45 -22.82
N GLU A 30 -2.34 7.64 -22.89
CA GLU A 30 -1.23 8.02 -22.02
C GLU A 30 -1.64 8.10 -20.54
N GLU A 31 -2.81 8.69 -20.24
CA GLU A 31 -3.36 8.71 -18.89
C GLU A 31 -3.66 7.30 -18.37
N LYS A 32 -4.32 6.46 -19.17
CA LYS A 32 -4.61 5.05 -18.79
C LYS A 32 -3.33 4.26 -18.54
N ARG A 33 -2.30 4.46 -19.36
CA ARG A 33 -1.01 3.79 -19.18
C ARG A 33 -0.35 4.22 -17.88
N THR A 34 -0.37 5.51 -17.57
CA THR A 34 0.16 6.07 -16.32
C THR A 34 -0.60 5.52 -15.11
N GLY A 35 -1.93 5.48 -15.17
CA GLY A 35 -2.79 4.88 -14.13
C GLY A 35 -2.49 3.39 -13.92
N ASN A 36 -2.34 2.61 -14.99
CA ASN A 36 -1.99 1.19 -14.91
C ASN A 36 -0.61 0.96 -14.29
N LEU A 37 0.39 1.77 -14.67
CA LEU A 37 1.73 1.70 -14.07
C LEU A 37 1.68 2.06 -12.58
N ALA A 38 0.97 3.12 -12.20
CA ALA A 38 0.79 3.51 -10.81
C ALA A 38 0.12 2.40 -9.98
N LEU A 39 -0.91 1.74 -10.52
CA LEU A 39 -1.58 0.61 -9.87
C LEU A 39 -0.61 -0.56 -9.69
N PHE A 40 0.15 -0.92 -10.73
CA PHE A 40 1.15 -1.98 -10.65
C PHE A 40 2.23 -1.71 -9.58
N PHE A 41 2.78 -0.50 -9.55
CA PHE A 41 3.74 -0.10 -8.52
C PHE A 41 3.13 -0.09 -7.12
N THR A 42 1.85 0.29 -6.98
CA THR A 42 1.14 0.25 -5.71
C THR A 42 1.03 -1.18 -5.18
N ILE A 43 0.65 -2.14 -6.03
CA ILE A 43 0.58 -3.57 -5.65
C ILE A 43 1.96 -4.09 -5.24
N LEU A 44 3.02 -3.74 -5.99
CA LEU A 44 4.39 -4.14 -5.66
C LEU A 44 4.84 -3.54 -4.33
N ALA A 45 4.59 -2.24 -4.10
CA ALA A 45 4.95 -1.57 -2.86
C ALA A 45 4.26 -2.21 -1.65
N ILE A 46 2.96 -2.52 -1.76
CA ILE A 46 2.21 -3.23 -0.72
C ILE A 46 2.82 -4.61 -0.45
N SER A 47 3.17 -5.35 -1.51
CA SER A 47 3.78 -6.68 -1.38
C SER A 47 5.11 -6.62 -0.63
N ILE A 48 5.99 -5.67 -0.98
CA ILE A 48 7.28 -5.46 -0.33
C ILE A 48 7.08 -5.04 1.14
N ALA A 49 6.14 -4.14 1.41
CA ALA A 49 5.82 -3.71 2.77
C ALA A 49 5.34 -4.89 3.64
N CYS A 50 4.50 -5.77 3.09
CA CYS A 50 4.05 -6.98 3.78
C CYS A 50 5.23 -7.92 4.10
N LEU A 51 6.17 -8.11 3.18
CA LEU A 51 7.39 -8.89 3.41
C LEU A 51 8.28 -8.28 4.51
N GLY A 52 8.41 -6.94 4.54
CA GLY A 52 9.13 -6.24 5.59
C GLY A 52 8.49 -6.43 6.97
N LEU A 53 7.17 -6.31 7.05
CA LEU A 53 6.41 -6.53 8.28
C LEU A 53 6.55 -7.99 8.77
N LEU A 54 6.45 -8.96 7.84
CA LEU A 54 6.68 -10.38 8.12
C LEU A 54 8.08 -10.62 8.71
N GLY A 55 9.11 -9.97 8.16
CA GLY A 55 10.49 -10.06 8.64
C GLY A 55 10.66 -9.49 10.05
N LEU A 56 10.11 -8.30 10.30
CA LEU A 56 10.14 -7.65 11.62
C LEU A 56 9.42 -8.49 12.68
N VAL A 57 8.23 -9.00 12.37
CA VAL A 57 7.46 -9.87 13.27
C VAL A 57 8.23 -11.15 13.55
N SER A 58 8.75 -11.82 12.53
CA SER A 58 9.53 -13.06 12.70
C SER A 58 10.78 -12.84 13.53
N TYR A 59 11.47 -11.71 13.36
CA TYR A 59 12.64 -11.35 14.16
C TYR A 59 12.28 -11.10 15.64
N SER A 60 11.19 -10.37 15.89
CA SER A 60 10.71 -10.10 17.25
C SER A 60 10.30 -11.39 17.98
N ILE A 61 9.62 -12.31 17.28
CA ILE A 61 9.28 -13.63 17.81
C ILE A 61 10.55 -14.43 18.12
N ALA A 62 11.50 -14.50 17.17
CA ALA A 62 12.75 -15.24 17.36
C ALA A 62 13.52 -14.76 18.61
N ARG A 63 13.60 -13.44 18.82
CA ARG A 63 14.28 -12.84 19.97
C ARG A 63 13.58 -13.13 21.30
N ARG A 64 12.26 -13.32 21.29
CA ARG A 64 11.43 -13.62 22.47
C ARG A 64 11.09 -15.11 22.64
N THR A 65 11.65 -15.99 21.80
CA THR A 65 11.39 -17.45 21.84
C THR A 65 11.69 -18.08 23.20
N LYS A 66 12.74 -17.62 23.91
CA LYS A 66 13.07 -18.12 25.26
C LYS A 66 11.97 -17.80 26.29
N GLU A 67 11.43 -16.58 26.29
CA GLU A 67 10.33 -16.20 27.19
C GLU A 67 9.04 -16.94 26.86
N ILE A 68 8.76 -17.12 25.56
CA ILE A 68 7.61 -17.87 25.04
C ILE A 68 7.69 -19.34 25.45
N GLY A 69 8.87 -19.96 25.31
CA GLY A 69 9.14 -21.33 25.71
C GLY A 69 8.96 -21.54 27.22
N VAL A 70 9.54 -20.67 28.05
CA VAL A 70 9.40 -20.74 29.52
C VAL A 70 7.94 -20.58 29.95
N ARG A 71 7.21 -19.60 29.38
CA ARG A 71 5.77 -19.43 29.63
C ARG A 71 4.95 -20.66 29.21
N LYS A 72 5.23 -21.27 28.06
CA LYS A 72 4.52 -22.47 27.58
C LYS A 72 4.69 -23.67 28.53
N ILE A 73 5.89 -23.86 29.08
CA ILE A 73 6.18 -24.95 30.04
C ILE A 73 5.52 -24.67 31.41
N MET A 74 5.41 -23.40 31.79
CA MET A 74 4.72 -22.93 33.00
C MET A 74 3.19 -22.87 32.85
N GLY A 75 2.62 -23.36 31.73
CA GLY A 75 1.18 -23.36 31.49
C GLY A 75 0.56 -22.01 31.09
N SER A 76 1.37 -21.02 30.74
CA SER A 76 0.88 -19.71 30.29
C SER A 76 0.30 -19.79 28.88
N ASP A 77 -0.81 -19.09 28.71
CA ASP A 77 -1.61 -19.03 27.48
C ASP A 77 -0.81 -18.39 26.32
N PRO A 78 -0.68 -19.06 25.15
CA PRO A 78 -0.09 -18.48 23.94
C PRO A 78 -0.76 -17.16 23.52
N TRP A 79 -1.99 -16.89 23.98
CA TRP A 79 -2.69 -15.65 23.68
C TRP A 79 -1.98 -14.38 24.18
N SER A 80 -1.31 -14.46 25.34
CA SER A 80 -0.62 -13.30 25.92
C SER A 80 0.49 -12.76 25.01
N ILE A 81 1.16 -13.65 24.27
CA ILE A 81 2.27 -13.31 23.37
C ILE A 81 1.75 -12.63 22.12
N VAL A 82 0.66 -13.16 21.54
CA VAL A 82 0.04 -12.52 20.38
C VAL A 82 -0.44 -11.12 20.76
N LEU A 83 -1.11 -10.97 21.91
CA LEU A 83 -1.67 -9.70 22.33
C LEU A 83 -0.58 -8.64 22.56
N LEU A 84 0.55 -9.04 23.14
CA LEU A 84 1.73 -8.20 23.30
C LEU A 84 2.30 -7.76 21.94
N LEU A 85 2.53 -8.71 21.03
CA LEU A 85 3.16 -8.46 19.73
C LEU A 85 2.24 -7.64 18.80
N SER A 86 0.95 -7.93 18.81
CA SER A 86 -0.07 -7.17 18.11
C SER A 86 -0.17 -5.75 18.66
N SER A 87 -0.19 -5.55 19.98
CA SER A 87 -0.23 -4.20 20.57
C SER A 87 0.98 -3.36 20.20
N GLU A 88 2.18 -3.93 20.22
CA GLU A 88 3.42 -3.24 19.82
C GLU A 88 3.37 -2.83 18.34
N THR A 89 2.93 -3.75 17.47
CA THR A 89 2.82 -3.50 16.02
C THR A 89 1.72 -2.48 15.70
N ILE A 90 0.56 -2.56 16.36
CA ILE A 90 -0.55 -1.60 16.18
C ILE A 90 -0.11 -0.20 16.60
N THR A 91 0.63 -0.08 17.70
CA THR A 91 1.13 1.23 18.18
C THR A 91 2.06 1.86 17.15
N LEU A 92 2.98 1.07 16.57
CA LEU A 92 3.86 1.52 15.50
C LEU A 92 3.06 1.96 14.25
N ILE A 93 2.08 1.18 13.82
CA ILE A 93 1.21 1.52 12.67
C ILE A 93 0.40 2.79 12.95
N ALA A 94 -0.09 2.98 14.17
CA ALA A 94 -0.85 4.17 14.56
C ALA A 94 0.01 5.43 14.49
N ILE A 95 1.24 5.39 15.03
CA ILE A 95 2.20 6.49 14.96
C ILE A 95 2.57 6.79 13.51
N ALA A 96 2.88 5.75 12.72
CA ALA A 96 3.20 5.92 11.30
C ALA A 96 2.03 6.53 10.52
N SER A 97 0.79 6.08 10.78
CA SER A 97 -0.42 6.60 10.14
C SER A 97 -0.67 8.06 10.50
N LEU A 98 -0.47 8.43 11.77
CA LEU A 98 -0.64 9.81 12.24
C LEU A 98 0.27 10.79 11.50
N ILE A 99 1.48 10.37 11.15
CA ILE A 99 2.43 11.18 10.38
C ILE A 99 2.13 11.11 8.88
N ALA A 100 1.79 9.93 8.37
CA ALA A 100 1.54 9.72 6.95
C ALA A 100 0.30 10.45 6.43
N TRP A 101 -0.78 10.52 7.21
CA TRP A 101 -2.04 11.17 6.81
C TRP A 101 -1.88 12.65 6.42
N PRO A 102 -1.32 13.54 7.28
CA PRO A 102 -1.14 14.95 6.92
C PRO A 102 -0.15 15.13 5.76
N LEU A 103 0.90 14.31 5.72
CA LEU A 103 1.88 14.35 4.63
C LEU A 103 1.22 14.00 3.29
N ALA A 104 0.48 12.89 3.24
CA ALA A 104 -0.25 12.44 2.07
C ALA A 104 -1.33 13.43 1.65
N TRP A 105 -2.07 14.00 2.60
CA TRP A 105 -3.08 15.03 2.33
C TRP A 105 -2.46 16.27 1.66
N PHE A 106 -1.33 16.76 2.18
CA PHE A 106 -0.64 17.91 1.60
C PHE A 106 -0.15 17.65 0.17
N TYR A 107 0.50 16.50 -0.04
CA TYR A 107 0.96 16.10 -1.37
C TYR A 107 -0.19 15.94 -2.36
N LEU A 108 -1.25 15.22 -1.98
CA LEU A 108 -2.40 15.01 -2.85
C LEU A 108 -3.12 16.33 -3.15
N LYS A 109 -3.31 17.20 -2.16
CA LYS A 109 -3.95 18.50 -2.39
C LYS A 109 -3.21 19.33 -3.44
N ASN A 110 -1.88 19.42 -3.35
CA ASN A 110 -1.06 20.17 -4.30
C ASN A 110 -1.01 19.50 -5.68
N TRP A 111 -1.05 18.16 -5.72
CA TRP A 111 -1.09 17.46 -7.01
C TRP A 111 -2.45 17.60 -7.69
N LEU A 112 -3.55 17.53 -6.93
CA LEU A 112 -4.91 17.68 -7.46
C LEU A 112 -5.21 19.11 -7.95
N THR A 113 -4.48 20.14 -7.51
CA THR A 113 -4.73 21.50 -7.99
C THR A 113 -4.45 21.70 -9.48
N ASP A 114 -3.60 20.88 -10.07
CA ASP A 114 -3.25 20.98 -11.49
C ASP A 114 -4.32 20.35 -12.41
N PHE A 115 -5.28 19.63 -11.83
CA PHE A 115 -6.37 18.98 -12.57
C PHE A 115 -7.66 19.80 -12.53
N ALA A 116 -8.32 19.94 -13.69
CA ALA A 116 -9.61 20.61 -13.81
C ALA A 116 -10.75 19.78 -13.17
N TYR A 117 -10.66 18.45 -13.24
CA TYR A 117 -11.56 17.51 -12.57
C TYR A 117 -10.86 16.90 -11.37
N ARG A 118 -11.33 17.21 -10.15
CA ARG A 118 -10.65 16.84 -8.90
C ARG A 118 -11.50 15.89 -8.08
N ILE A 119 -10.88 14.85 -7.54
CA ILE A 119 -11.52 13.96 -6.58
C ILE A 119 -11.52 14.64 -5.21
N HIS A 120 -12.66 14.67 -4.52
CA HIS A 120 -12.69 15.15 -3.14
C HIS A 120 -11.95 14.16 -2.23
N LEU A 121 -10.90 14.63 -1.57
CA LEU A 121 -10.15 13.86 -0.57
C LEU A 121 -11.06 13.61 0.64
N ASN A 122 -11.62 12.40 0.73
CA ASN A 122 -12.46 12.01 1.86
C ASN A 122 -11.56 11.44 2.97
N PRO A 123 -11.58 11.99 4.21
CA PRO A 123 -10.85 11.44 5.36
C PRO A 123 -11.13 9.95 5.61
N LEU A 124 -12.31 9.47 5.20
CA LEU A 124 -12.72 8.08 5.33
C LEU A 124 -11.77 7.12 4.60
N VAL A 125 -11.16 7.53 3.47
CA VAL A 125 -10.20 6.69 2.73
C VAL A 125 -8.94 6.43 3.56
N PHE A 126 -8.46 7.42 4.30
CA PHE A 126 -7.29 7.26 5.18
C PHE A 126 -7.60 6.32 6.34
N ILE A 127 -8.78 6.48 6.96
CA ILE A 127 -9.25 5.60 8.05
C ILE A 127 -9.37 4.16 7.55
N LEU A 128 -10.03 3.94 6.41
CA LEU A 128 -10.16 2.61 5.82
C LEU A 128 -8.79 1.99 5.50
N THR A 129 -7.86 2.77 4.94
CA THR A 129 -6.52 2.27 4.59
C THR A 129 -5.75 1.85 5.84
N THR A 130 -5.72 2.69 6.88
CA THR A 130 -5.08 2.35 8.15
C THR A 130 -5.73 1.12 8.80
N PHE A 131 -7.07 1.04 8.77
CA PHE A 131 -7.78 -0.14 9.29
C PHE A 131 -7.40 -1.42 8.54
N LEU A 132 -7.33 -1.36 7.21
CA LEU A 132 -6.96 -2.49 6.36
C LEU A 132 -5.51 -2.94 6.62
N VAL A 133 -4.58 -1.99 6.78
CA VAL A 133 -3.18 -2.30 7.16
C VAL A 133 -3.09 -2.98 8.53
N ILE A 134 -3.85 -2.49 9.52
CA ILE A 134 -3.92 -3.14 10.84
C ILE A 134 -4.46 -4.56 10.70
N LEU A 135 -5.53 -4.76 9.94
CA LEU A 135 -6.15 -6.07 9.73
C LEU A 135 -5.16 -7.07 9.11
N ILE A 136 -4.44 -6.67 8.06
CA ILE A 136 -3.41 -7.50 7.42
C ILE A 136 -2.28 -7.83 8.41
N SER A 137 -1.84 -6.84 9.19
CA SER A 137 -0.74 -6.99 10.14
C SER A 137 -1.10 -7.96 11.27
N VAL A 138 -2.29 -7.79 11.86
CA VAL A 138 -2.79 -8.68 12.92
C VAL A 138 -3.01 -10.09 12.37
N GLY A 139 -3.63 -10.23 11.18
CA GLY A 139 -3.81 -11.53 10.54
C GLY A 139 -2.48 -12.25 10.29
N THR A 140 -1.46 -11.50 9.89
CA THR A 140 -0.09 -12.01 9.69
C THR A 140 0.54 -12.51 10.98
N ILE A 141 0.43 -11.74 12.07
CA ILE A 141 0.95 -12.11 13.39
C ILE A 141 0.23 -13.36 13.91
N LEU A 142 -1.10 -13.37 13.85
CA LEU A 142 -1.92 -14.52 14.25
C LEU A 142 -1.48 -15.80 13.53
N TRP A 143 -1.34 -15.71 12.20
CA TRP A 143 -0.90 -16.83 11.38
C TRP A 143 0.49 -17.33 11.78
N GLN A 144 1.46 -16.42 11.96
CA GLN A 144 2.82 -16.80 12.35
C GLN A 144 2.87 -17.38 13.76
N THR A 145 2.19 -16.78 14.74
CA THR A 145 2.20 -17.28 16.11
C THR A 145 1.48 -18.62 16.22
N TYR A 146 0.36 -18.80 15.52
CA TYR A 146 -0.32 -20.10 15.44
C TYR A 146 0.60 -21.17 14.84
N ARG A 147 1.26 -20.86 13.71
CA ARG A 147 2.23 -21.77 13.08
C ARG A 147 3.44 -22.06 13.97
N ALA A 148 3.92 -21.08 14.74
CA ALA A 148 5.01 -21.26 15.70
C ALA A 148 4.56 -22.10 16.91
N ALA A 149 3.32 -21.96 17.37
CA ALA A 149 2.77 -22.73 18.48
C ALA A 149 2.61 -24.22 18.14
N LEU A 150 2.29 -24.52 16.88
CA LEU A 150 2.18 -25.88 16.32
C LEU A 150 3.53 -26.55 16.05
N ARG A 151 4.64 -25.81 16.00
CA ARG A 151 5.97 -26.41 15.88
C ARG A 151 6.33 -27.14 17.17
N ASN A 152 6.82 -28.36 17.01
CA ASN A 152 7.13 -29.25 18.12
C ASN A 152 8.23 -28.63 18.99
N PRO A 153 8.01 -28.40 20.30
CA PRO A 153 8.99 -27.73 21.17
C PRO A 153 10.31 -28.51 21.29
N ALA A 154 10.30 -29.82 21.00
CA ALA A 154 11.49 -30.66 20.95
C ALA A 154 12.47 -30.29 19.82
N GLU A 155 12.02 -29.68 18.71
CA GLU A 155 12.92 -29.19 17.66
C GLU A 155 13.55 -27.84 18.00
N ALA A 156 12.86 -27.00 18.80
CA ALA A 156 13.38 -25.71 19.24
C ALA A 156 14.54 -25.85 20.25
N LEU A 157 14.63 -26.99 20.94
CA LEU A 157 15.68 -27.32 21.91
C LEU A 157 16.80 -28.19 21.33
N ARG A 158 16.69 -28.70 20.09
CA ARG A 158 17.67 -29.60 19.45
C ARG A 158 18.63 -28.88 18.48
N TYR A 159 18.54 -27.55 18.40
CA TYR A 159 19.44 -26.70 17.61
C TYR A 159 20.48 -25.96 18.47
N GLU A 160 20.57 -26.29 19.76
CA GLU A 160 21.80 -26.22 20.56
C GLU A 160 22.30 -27.66 20.79
#